data_AF-A0A0W8DKK7-F1
#
_entry.id   AF-A0A0W8DKK7-F1
#
_cell.length_a   1.000
_cell.length_b   1.000
_cell.length_c   1.000
_cell.angle_alpha   90.00
_cell.angle_beta   90.00
_cell.angle_gamma   90.00
#
_symmetry.space_group_name_H-M   'P 1'
#
loop_
_entity.id
_entity.type
_entity.pdbx_description
1 polymer ?
#
loop_
_entity_poly.entity_id
_entity_poly.type
_entity_poly.pdbx_seq_one_letter_code
_entity_poly.pdbx_strand_id
1 'polypeptide(L)'
;MGDMVDHVVEDLEKANGEYPLMSRGRGMRKFQRKFEEFWEVFVKECYESEILFTSEIANNFIDWLTTLSSSELRPIRHTATVAVLAFSNSLVRTAANISKQLAIAMRQLNAEMNSPGSTPGAVKSPNARKVALLKDNRALYENRLQQVLKLVNLVFTGVVVHRYRDVMPEIRVVAIQCLGHWITTLPDQFLKDSFLKYLGWLLSDKSASVRLEVVEILCELYENDSFTEKLELFTARFLPRYLELCNDVDESVVEVCIHLLIAVDKHNLISSDVELQPVERLVFDAEHEDIRKAAAEFVCIQYDAFGVAVSKTKNATLKKEQLNTQAIALVEFAEEYIQNYGVPEDAVETLVDAFWGWKIAVR
;
A
#
# COMPACT_ATOMS: atom_id res chain seq x y z
N MET A 1 14.16 -27.56 22.36
CA MET A 1 14.41 -26.35 21.56
C MET A 1 15.91 -26.08 21.40
N GLY A 2 16.72 -26.23 22.48
CA GLY A 2 18.20 -26.16 22.40
C GLY A 2 18.81 -27.04 21.32
N ASP A 3 18.54 -28.35 21.34
CA ASP A 3 19.09 -29.29 20.34
C ASP A 3 18.73 -28.91 18.89
N MET A 4 17.51 -28.40 18.64
CA MET A 4 17.09 -27.96 17.31
C MET A 4 17.86 -26.71 16.86
N VAL A 5 18.10 -25.76 17.77
CA VAL A 5 18.85 -24.56 17.49
C VAL A 5 20.30 -24.91 17.16
N ASP A 6 20.91 -25.83 17.91
CA ASP A 6 22.28 -26.29 17.67
C ASP A 6 22.42 -26.94 16.28
N HIS A 7 21.48 -27.81 15.89
CA HIS A 7 21.47 -28.40 14.54
C HIS A 7 21.31 -27.34 13.44
N VAL A 8 20.43 -26.35 13.63
CA VAL A 8 20.25 -25.26 12.65
C VAL A 8 21.52 -24.41 12.54
N VAL A 9 22.19 -24.14 13.65
CA VAL A 9 23.48 -23.41 13.64
C VAL A 9 24.53 -24.20 12.88
N GLU A 10 24.70 -25.50 13.16
CA GLU A 10 25.65 -26.35 12.45
C GLU A 10 25.39 -26.40 10.93
N ASP A 11 24.12 -26.51 10.52
CA ASP A 11 23.76 -26.55 9.10
C ASP A 11 23.98 -25.19 8.42
N LEU A 12 23.74 -24.08 9.12
CA LEU A 12 24.05 -22.74 8.63
C LEU A 12 25.55 -22.51 8.49
N GLU A 13 26.36 -23.00 9.42
CA GLU A 13 27.82 -22.95 9.31
C GLU A 13 28.31 -23.71 8.07
N LYS A 14 27.77 -24.92 7.83
CA LYS A 14 28.08 -25.70 6.62
C LYS A 14 27.64 -25.01 5.33
N ALA A 15 26.60 -24.17 5.39
CA ALA A 15 26.05 -23.43 4.25
C ALA A 15 26.63 -22.01 4.10
N ASN A 16 27.69 -21.64 4.81
CA ASN A 16 28.27 -20.28 4.85
C ASN A 16 27.24 -19.18 5.20
N GLY A 17 26.23 -19.52 6.01
CA GLY A 17 25.16 -18.61 6.40
C GLY A 17 24.11 -18.34 5.31
N GLU A 18 24.18 -19.00 4.15
CA GLU A 18 23.10 -18.96 3.16
C GLU A 18 21.87 -19.73 3.65
N TYR A 19 20.69 -19.22 3.33
CA TYR A 19 19.42 -19.88 3.60
C TYR A 19 18.41 -19.61 2.48
N PRO A 20 17.39 -20.47 2.28
CA PRO A 20 16.60 -20.51 1.05
C PRO A 20 15.95 -19.17 0.64
N LEU A 21 15.52 -18.35 1.59
CA LEU A 21 14.83 -17.08 1.31
C LEU A 21 15.78 -15.93 0.91
N MET A 22 17.08 -16.05 1.20
CA MET A 22 18.09 -15.06 0.79
C MET A 22 19.00 -15.56 -0.33
N SER A 23 18.90 -16.84 -0.69
CA SER A 23 19.74 -17.44 -1.72
C SER A 23 19.38 -16.90 -3.11
N ARG A 24 20.40 -16.48 -3.86
CA ARG A 24 20.29 -16.10 -5.27
C ARG A 24 20.39 -17.31 -6.23
N GLY A 25 20.41 -18.52 -5.67
CA GLY A 25 20.47 -19.76 -6.43
C GLY A 25 19.32 -19.94 -7.41
N ARG A 26 19.56 -20.70 -8.49
CA ARG A 26 18.56 -20.96 -9.52
C ARG A 26 17.32 -21.62 -8.88
N GLY A 27 16.16 -20.99 -9.08
CA GLY A 27 14.88 -21.51 -8.57
C GLY A 27 14.50 -21.03 -7.17
N MET A 28 15.37 -20.30 -6.44
CA MET A 28 15.07 -19.85 -5.06
C MET A 28 13.94 -18.82 -4.99
N ARG A 29 13.84 -17.89 -5.96
CA ARG A 29 12.66 -17.00 -6.09
C ARG A 29 11.35 -17.78 -6.27
N LYS A 30 11.38 -18.92 -6.98
CA LYS A 30 10.22 -19.79 -7.14
C LYS A 30 9.91 -20.53 -5.83
N PHE A 31 10.93 -20.99 -5.11
CA PHE A 31 10.78 -21.60 -3.79
C PHE A 31 10.11 -20.63 -2.80
N GLN A 32 10.60 -19.39 -2.69
CA GLN A 32 10.02 -18.38 -1.81
C GLN A 32 8.51 -18.20 -2.08
N ARG A 33 8.12 -17.98 -3.34
CA ARG A 33 6.70 -17.87 -3.71
C ARG A 33 5.90 -19.12 -3.32
N LYS A 34 6.45 -20.33 -3.52
CA LYS A 34 5.78 -21.58 -3.13
C LYS A 34 5.69 -21.76 -1.62
N PHE A 35 6.66 -21.27 -0.87
CA PHE A 35 6.65 -21.25 0.58
C PHE A 35 5.55 -20.34 1.13
N GLU A 36 5.38 -19.15 0.56
CA GLU A 36 4.29 -18.23 0.93
C GLU A 36 2.92 -18.78 0.51
N GLU A 37 2.80 -19.31 -0.71
CA GLU A 37 1.57 -19.92 -1.24
C GLU A 37 1.09 -21.10 -0.39
N PHE A 38 2.00 -21.88 0.20
CA PHE A 38 1.63 -22.95 1.13
C PHE A 38 0.80 -22.42 2.31
N TRP A 39 1.22 -21.31 2.92
CA TRP A 39 0.49 -20.73 4.06
C TRP A 39 -0.86 -20.13 3.64
N GLU A 40 -0.92 -19.57 2.43
CA GLU A 40 -2.18 -19.09 1.86
C GLU A 40 -3.19 -20.24 1.72
N VAL A 41 -2.79 -21.32 1.06
CA VAL A 41 -3.63 -22.51 0.84
C VAL A 41 -3.98 -23.16 2.18
N PHE A 42 -3.03 -23.27 3.11
CA PHE A 42 -3.28 -23.85 4.43
C PHE A 42 -4.42 -23.16 5.18
N VAL A 43 -4.42 -21.82 5.22
CA VAL A 43 -5.49 -21.04 5.88
C VAL A 43 -6.81 -21.20 5.15
N LYS A 44 -6.80 -21.25 3.81
CA LYS A 44 -8.00 -21.46 3.00
C LYS A 44 -8.64 -22.83 3.29
N GLU A 45 -7.85 -23.90 3.29
CA GLU A 45 -8.33 -25.25 3.61
C GLU A 45 -8.84 -25.33 5.06
N CYS A 46 -8.17 -24.66 6.01
CA CYS A 46 -8.65 -24.57 7.40
C CYS A 46 -10.00 -23.85 7.51
N TYR A 47 -10.23 -22.82 6.70
CA TYR A 47 -11.51 -22.11 6.66
C TYR A 47 -12.61 -22.98 6.05
N GLU A 48 -12.35 -23.62 4.90
CA GLU A 48 -13.33 -24.47 4.19
C GLU A 48 -13.73 -25.71 4.99
N SER A 49 -12.80 -26.27 5.78
CA SER A 49 -13.03 -27.42 6.65
C SER A 49 -13.56 -27.07 8.05
N GLU A 50 -13.83 -25.79 8.33
CA GLU A 50 -14.26 -25.28 9.66
C GLU A 50 -13.22 -25.46 10.79
N ILE A 51 -12.04 -26.01 10.48
CA ILE A 51 -10.94 -26.24 11.44
C ILE A 51 -10.42 -24.91 12.01
N LEU A 52 -10.47 -23.82 11.24
CA LEU A 52 -10.09 -22.48 11.67
C LEU A 52 -10.90 -21.99 12.88
N PHE A 53 -12.13 -22.47 13.04
CA PHE A 53 -13.06 -22.03 14.10
C PHE A 53 -13.30 -23.09 15.18
N THR A 54 -12.91 -24.34 14.92
CA THR A 54 -13.20 -25.48 15.80
C THR A 54 -11.98 -26.05 16.49
N SER A 55 -10.78 -25.57 16.15
CA SER A 55 -9.51 -26.06 16.70
C SER A 55 -8.54 -24.92 17.04
N GLU A 56 -7.52 -25.25 17.82
CA GLU A 56 -6.44 -24.33 18.20
C GLU A 56 -5.29 -24.31 17.18
N ILE A 57 -5.44 -24.93 16.00
CA ILE A 57 -4.31 -25.10 15.06
C ILE A 57 -3.71 -23.76 14.62
N ALA A 58 -4.56 -22.77 14.36
CA ALA A 58 -4.12 -21.44 13.96
C ALA A 58 -3.39 -20.71 15.10
N ASN A 59 -3.90 -20.80 16.33
CA ASN A 59 -3.23 -20.23 17.51
C ASN A 59 -1.85 -20.87 17.71
N ASN A 60 -1.76 -22.20 17.65
CA ASN A 60 -0.49 -22.93 17.81
C ASN A 60 0.55 -22.52 16.76
N PHE A 61 0.16 -22.40 15.48
CA PHE A 61 1.08 -21.93 14.44
C PHE A 61 1.50 -20.47 14.65
N ILE A 62 0.57 -19.59 15.01
CA ILE A 62 0.90 -18.19 15.31
C ILE A 62 1.88 -18.13 16.49
N ASP A 63 1.66 -18.88 17.56
CA ASP A 63 2.52 -18.89 18.74
C ASP A 63 3.94 -19.39 18.41
N TRP A 64 4.04 -20.51 17.69
CA TRP A 64 5.32 -21.08 17.26
C TRP A 64 6.09 -20.14 16.34
N LEU A 65 5.43 -19.60 15.31
CA LEU A 65 6.08 -18.70 14.36
C LEU A 65 6.42 -17.35 15.00
N THR A 66 5.59 -16.83 15.91
CA THR A 66 5.91 -15.61 16.67
C THR A 66 7.17 -15.83 17.52
N THR A 67 7.25 -16.98 18.21
CA THR A 67 8.43 -17.36 18.99
C THR A 67 9.68 -17.48 18.12
N LEU A 68 9.59 -18.12 16.94
CA LEU A 68 10.73 -18.24 16.03
C LEU A 68 11.12 -16.88 15.41
N SER A 69 10.15 -15.98 15.18
CA SER A 69 10.38 -14.62 14.67
C SER A 69 11.07 -13.69 15.68
N SER A 70 11.25 -14.11 16.92
CA SER A 70 12.05 -13.38 17.93
C SER A 70 13.47 -13.93 18.08
N SER A 71 13.82 -14.99 17.35
CA SER A 71 15.16 -15.59 17.40
C SER A 71 16.25 -14.58 17.03
N GLU A 72 17.40 -14.66 17.70
CA GLU A 72 18.59 -13.85 17.34
C GLU A 72 19.21 -14.33 16.02
N LEU A 73 19.00 -15.60 15.65
CA LEU A 73 19.47 -16.18 14.40
C LEU A 73 18.66 -15.63 13.22
N ARG A 74 19.33 -14.81 12.39
CA ARG A 74 18.72 -14.17 11.20
C ARG A 74 17.95 -15.16 10.31
N PRO A 75 18.46 -16.37 9.97
CA PRO A 75 17.75 -17.29 9.09
C PRO A 75 16.42 -17.79 9.67
N ILE A 76 16.40 -18.11 10.97
CA ILE A 76 15.17 -18.51 11.67
C ILE A 76 14.21 -17.34 11.73
N ARG A 77 14.70 -16.18 12.18
CA ARG A 77 13.89 -14.97 12.33
C ARG A 77 13.23 -14.57 11.01
N HIS A 78 14.01 -14.43 9.94
CA HIS A 78 13.50 -14.04 8.63
C HIS A 78 12.47 -15.04 8.11
N THR A 79 12.78 -16.34 8.16
CA THR A 79 11.91 -17.38 7.63
C THR A 79 10.58 -17.48 8.38
N ALA A 80 10.62 -17.40 9.71
CA ALA A 80 9.43 -17.40 10.54
C ALA A 80 8.58 -16.13 10.35
N THR A 81 9.22 -14.97 10.19
CA THR A 81 8.51 -13.72 9.84
C THR A 81 7.80 -13.85 8.49
N VAL A 82 8.47 -14.32 7.43
CA VAL A 82 7.81 -14.51 6.13
C VAL A 82 6.62 -15.48 6.22
N ALA A 83 6.79 -16.59 6.93
CA ALA A 83 5.73 -17.58 7.14
C ALA A 83 4.48 -17.00 7.81
N VAL A 84 4.66 -16.34 8.97
CA VAL A 84 3.52 -15.83 9.76
C VAL A 84 2.85 -14.65 9.08
N LEU A 85 3.59 -13.83 8.33
CA LEU A 85 3.01 -12.74 7.55
C LEU A 85 2.20 -13.29 6.37
N ALA A 86 2.72 -14.28 5.62
CA ALA A 86 1.95 -14.96 4.56
C ALA A 86 0.66 -15.63 5.10
N PHE A 87 0.76 -16.31 6.25
CA PHE A 87 -0.39 -16.87 6.97
C PHE A 87 -1.43 -15.79 7.30
N SER A 88 -0.99 -14.67 7.87
CA SER A 88 -1.86 -13.58 8.28
C SER A 88 -2.50 -12.82 7.10
N ASN A 89 -1.82 -12.69 5.97
CA ASN A 89 -2.40 -12.14 4.75
C ASN A 89 -3.60 -12.98 4.30
N SER A 90 -3.48 -14.31 4.36
CA SER A 90 -4.61 -15.21 4.06
C SER A 90 -5.74 -15.08 5.08
N LEU A 91 -5.43 -14.91 6.37
CA LEU A 91 -6.46 -14.62 7.39
C LEU A 91 -7.21 -13.32 7.09
N VAL A 92 -6.51 -12.25 6.69
CA VAL A 92 -7.16 -10.98 6.35
C VAL A 92 -8.03 -11.09 5.11
N ARG A 93 -7.61 -11.85 4.07
CA ARG A 93 -8.46 -12.17 2.91
C ARG A 93 -9.72 -12.93 3.33
N THR A 94 -9.58 -13.91 4.23
CA THR A 94 -10.71 -14.63 4.81
C THR A 94 -11.64 -13.71 5.59
N ALA A 95 -11.10 -12.83 6.44
CA ALA A 95 -11.88 -11.83 7.17
C ALA A 95 -12.64 -10.88 6.23
N ALA A 96 -12.00 -10.44 5.13
CA ALA A 96 -12.66 -9.61 4.12
C ALA A 96 -13.80 -10.35 3.43
N ASN A 97 -13.64 -11.64 3.12
CA ASN A 97 -14.72 -12.45 2.57
C ASN A 97 -15.89 -12.62 3.56
N ILE A 98 -15.60 -12.92 4.83
CA ILE A 98 -16.62 -13.02 5.88
C ILE A 98 -17.36 -11.68 6.05
N SER A 99 -16.64 -10.55 6.04
CA SER A 99 -17.23 -9.21 6.14
C SER A 99 -18.20 -8.94 4.98
N LYS A 100 -17.86 -9.35 3.75
CA LYS A 100 -18.79 -9.30 2.60
C LYS A 100 -20.06 -10.13 2.84
N GLN A 101 -19.92 -11.35 3.36
CA GLN A 101 -21.07 -12.20 3.69
C GLN A 101 -21.94 -11.62 4.80
N LEU A 102 -21.32 -11.04 5.84
CA LEU A 102 -22.01 -10.35 6.91
C LEU A 102 -22.83 -9.17 6.37
N ALA A 103 -22.25 -8.35 5.49
CA ALA A 103 -22.95 -7.23 4.85
C ALA A 103 -24.17 -7.71 4.03
N ILE A 104 -24.04 -8.82 3.30
CA ILE A 104 -25.17 -9.44 2.57
C ILE A 104 -26.26 -9.90 3.55
N ALA A 105 -25.89 -10.62 4.61
CA ALA A 105 -26.83 -11.11 5.62
C ALA A 105 -27.59 -9.94 6.30
N MET A 106 -26.89 -8.85 6.62
CA MET A 106 -27.50 -7.64 7.18
C MET A 106 -28.49 -6.99 6.21
N ARG A 107 -28.14 -6.87 4.93
CA ARG A 107 -29.04 -6.31 3.90
C ARG A 107 -30.30 -7.17 3.74
N GLN A 108 -30.16 -8.50 3.71
CA GLN A 108 -31.28 -9.43 3.62
C GLN A 108 -32.20 -9.33 4.84
N LEU A 109 -31.63 -9.23 6.04
CA LEU A 109 -32.39 -9.05 7.27
C LEU A 109 -33.18 -7.74 7.25
N ASN A 110 -32.54 -6.63 6.88
CA ASN A 110 -33.18 -5.32 6.79
C ASN A 110 -34.30 -5.30 5.74
N ALA A 111 -34.11 -5.94 4.59
CA ALA A 111 -35.12 -6.04 3.54
C ALA A 111 -36.35 -6.84 4.00
N GLU A 112 -36.14 -7.95 4.72
CA GLU A 112 -37.25 -8.75 5.27
C GLU A 112 -38.01 -7.99 6.37
N MET A 113 -37.31 -7.22 7.20
CA MET A 113 -37.94 -6.42 8.26
C MET A 113 -38.72 -5.21 7.73
N ASN A 114 -38.28 -4.61 6.61
CA ASN A 114 -38.84 -3.38 6.06
C ASN A 114 -39.61 -3.61 4.74
N SER A 115 -40.05 -4.84 4.47
CA SER A 115 -40.74 -5.16 3.23
C SER A 115 -42.05 -4.36 3.10
N PRO A 116 -42.28 -3.64 1.99
CA PRO A 116 -43.52 -2.89 1.81
C PRO A 116 -44.74 -3.83 1.79
N GLY A 117 -45.78 -3.41 2.49
CA GLY A 117 -47.07 -4.07 2.55
C GLY A 117 -47.91 -3.80 1.30
N SER A 118 -49.07 -4.43 1.24
CA SER A 118 -49.97 -4.36 0.08
C SER A 118 -50.58 -2.97 -0.15
N THR A 119 -50.50 -2.06 0.82
CA THR A 119 -51.01 -0.69 0.76
C THR A 119 -49.87 0.33 0.89
N PRO A 120 -49.99 1.52 0.27
CA PRO A 120 -48.97 2.58 0.39
C PRO A 120 -48.74 2.96 1.85
N GLY A 121 -47.50 2.86 2.33
CA GLY A 121 -47.11 3.16 3.71
C GLY A 121 -47.30 2.03 4.73
N ALA A 122 -47.89 0.89 4.34
CA ALA A 122 -47.91 -0.30 5.21
C ALA A 122 -46.62 -1.11 5.09
N VAL A 123 -46.20 -1.75 6.18
CA VAL A 123 -45.09 -2.73 6.19
C VAL A 123 -45.70 -4.12 6.27
N LYS A 124 -45.23 -5.05 5.42
CA LYS A 124 -45.65 -6.45 5.46
C LYS A 124 -45.16 -7.10 6.75
N SER A 125 -46.02 -7.88 7.41
CA SER A 125 -45.60 -8.67 8.58
C SER A 125 -44.43 -9.60 8.18
N PRO A 126 -43.25 -9.48 8.82
CA PRO A 126 -42.08 -10.26 8.46
C PRO A 126 -42.32 -11.75 8.69
N ASN A 127 -41.75 -12.62 7.84
CA ASN A 127 -41.80 -14.05 8.10
C ASN A 127 -40.89 -14.39 9.30
N ALA A 128 -41.49 -14.66 10.45
CA ALA A 128 -40.76 -14.90 11.70
C ALA A 128 -39.68 -15.98 11.60
N ARG A 129 -39.94 -17.09 10.87
CA ARG A 129 -38.96 -18.17 10.67
C ARG A 129 -37.79 -17.71 9.80
N LYS A 130 -38.06 -16.95 8.75
CA LYS A 130 -37.03 -16.40 7.86
C LYS A 130 -36.18 -15.35 8.58
N VAL A 131 -36.81 -14.47 9.37
CA VAL A 131 -36.11 -13.48 10.19
C VAL A 131 -35.20 -14.17 11.22
N ALA A 132 -35.67 -15.22 11.88
CA ALA A 132 -34.84 -16.00 12.81
C ALA A 132 -33.59 -16.56 12.12
N LEU A 133 -33.75 -17.23 10.98
CA LEU A 133 -32.63 -17.78 10.20
C LEU A 133 -31.63 -16.68 9.77
N LEU A 134 -32.11 -15.53 9.32
CA LEU A 134 -31.25 -14.41 8.91
C LEU A 134 -30.49 -13.80 10.09
N LYS A 135 -31.11 -13.75 11.28
CA LYS A 135 -30.44 -13.34 12.52
C LYS A 135 -29.35 -14.34 12.92
N ASP A 136 -29.62 -15.63 12.83
CA ASP A 136 -28.65 -16.68 13.13
C ASP A 136 -27.44 -16.62 12.17
N ASN A 137 -27.69 -16.46 10.86
CA ASN A 137 -26.61 -16.28 9.87
C ASN A 137 -25.78 -15.03 10.13
N ARG A 138 -26.42 -13.90 10.49
CA ARG A 138 -25.70 -12.68 10.85
C ARG A 138 -24.80 -12.92 12.06
N ALA A 139 -25.33 -13.52 13.12
CA ALA A 139 -24.57 -13.82 14.33
C ALA A 139 -23.39 -14.79 14.06
N LEU A 140 -23.59 -15.78 13.18
CA LEU A 140 -22.53 -16.69 12.74
C LEU A 140 -21.38 -15.94 12.06
N TYR A 141 -21.66 -15.12 11.04
CA TYR A 141 -20.61 -14.39 10.33
C TYR A 141 -19.94 -13.34 11.21
N GLU A 142 -20.69 -12.67 12.08
CA GLU A 142 -20.14 -11.72 13.05
C GLU A 142 -19.17 -12.42 14.01
N ASN A 143 -19.57 -13.56 14.57
CA ASN A 143 -18.70 -14.34 15.45
C ASN A 143 -17.44 -14.84 14.74
N ARG A 144 -17.57 -15.40 13.52
CA ARG A 144 -16.42 -15.85 12.73
C ARG A 144 -15.47 -14.70 12.39
N LEU A 145 -16.00 -13.53 12.02
CA LEU A 145 -15.18 -12.36 11.74
C LEU A 145 -14.36 -11.96 12.96
N GLN A 146 -14.97 -11.92 14.16
CA GLN A 146 -14.25 -11.61 15.39
C GLN A 146 -13.16 -12.63 15.72
N GLN A 147 -13.41 -13.93 15.49
CA GLN A 147 -12.39 -14.96 15.70
C GLN A 147 -11.18 -14.77 14.78
N VAL A 148 -11.40 -14.54 13.48
CA VAL A 148 -10.30 -14.31 12.53
C VAL A 148 -9.55 -13.02 12.85
N LEU A 149 -10.26 -11.93 13.17
CA LEU A 149 -9.63 -10.67 13.54
C LEU A 149 -8.80 -10.78 14.83
N LYS A 150 -9.20 -11.64 15.78
CA LYS A 150 -8.39 -11.96 16.96
C LYS A 150 -7.06 -12.61 16.57
N LEU A 151 -7.07 -13.58 15.65
CA LEU A 151 -5.86 -14.23 15.14
C LEU A 151 -4.94 -13.21 14.43
N VAL A 152 -5.51 -12.37 13.57
CA VAL A 152 -4.74 -11.30 12.90
C VAL A 152 -4.13 -10.34 13.92
N ASN A 153 -4.87 -9.99 14.97
CA ASN A 153 -4.37 -9.12 16.04
C ASN A 153 -3.19 -9.76 16.81
N LEU A 154 -3.20 -11.09 17.04
CA LEU A 154 -2.05 -11.78 17.64
C LEU A 154 -0.80 -11.63 16.77
N VAL A 155 -0.92 -11.78 15.45
CA VAL A 155 0.21 -11.57 14.52
C VAL A 155 0.64 -10.10 14.51
N PHE A 156 -0.31 -9.17 14.54
CA PHE A 156 0.01 -7.75 14.58
C PHE A 156 0.84 -7.38 15.81
N THR A 157 0.36 -7.74 17.00
CA THR A 157 1.01 -7.38 18.26
C THR A 157 2.26 -8.22 18.55
N GLY A 158 2.31 -9.48 18.10
CA GLY A 158 3.44 -10.37 18.32
C GLY A 158 4.56 -10.21 17.31
N VAL A 159 4.25 -9.82 16.06
CA VAL A 159 5.20 -9.85 14.95
C VAL A 159 5.33 -8.49 14.28
N VAL A 160 4.26 -7.93 13.70
CA VAL A 160 4.34 -6.71 12.87
C VAL A 160 4.95 -5.54 13.64
N VAL A 161 4.45 -5.25 14.85
CA VAL A 161 4.94 -4.14 15.70
C VAL A 161 6.37 -4.35 16.23
N HIS A 162 6.94 -5.53 16.04
CA HIS A 162 8.31 -5.84 16.39
C HIS A 162 9.22 -5.86 15.16
N ARG A 163 8.75 -6.40 14.03
CA ARG A 163 9.51 -6.65 12.80
C ARG A 163 9.57 -5.47 11.84
N TYR A 164 8.66 -4.49 11.91
CA TYR A 164 8.77 -3.25 11.13
C TYR A 164 10.07 -2.45 11.44
N ARG A 165 10.66 -2.71 12.61
CA ARG A 165 11.89 -2.08 13.12
C ARG A 165 13.01 -3.11 13.36
N ASP A 166 13.00 -4.21 12.60
CA ASP A 166 14.10 -5.16 12.62
C ASP A 166 15.41 -4.48 12.19
N VAL A 167 16.53 -5.03 12.64
CA VAL A 167 17.87 -4.57 12.20
C VAL A 167 18.08 -4.84 10.70
N MET A 168 17.42 -5.86 10.14
CA MET A 168 17.53 -6.24 8.74
C MET A 168 16.47 -5.53 7.88
N PRO A 169 16.87 -4.79 6.82
CA PRO A 169 15.92 -4.10 5.95
C PRO A 169 14.96 -5.05 5.24
N GLU A 170 15.40 -6.26 4.85
CA GLU A 170 14.54 -7.22 4.14
C GLU A 170 13.37 -7.68 5.02
N ILE A 171 13.58 -7.80 6.33
CA ILE A 171 12.53 -8.14 7.30
C ILE A 171 11.55 -6.97 7.46
N ARG A 172 12.05 -5.73 7.45
CA ARG A 172 11.20 -4.54 7.56
C ARG A 172 10.32 -4.34 6.33
N VAL A 173 10.87 -4.60 5.13
CA VAL A 173 10.12 -4.61 3.86
C VAL A 173 8.95 -5.60 3.95
N VAL A 174 9.19 -6.87 4.27
CA VAL A 174 8.08 -7.86 4.31
C VAL A 174 7.04 -7.54 5.39
N ALA A 175 7.47 -6.96 6.52
CA ALA A 175 6.56 -6.53 7.58
C ALA A 175 5.65 -5.38 7.14
N ILE A 176 6.19 -4.40 6.40
CA ILE A 176 5.40 -3.25 5.95
C ILE A 176 4.53 -3.59 4.74
N GLN A 177 5.01 -4.46 3.83
CA GLN A 177 4.21 -5.09 2.78
C GLN A 177 2.97 -5.78 3.32
N CYS A 178 3.15 -6.57 4.39
CA CYS A 178 2.05 -7.23 5.06
C CYS A 178 1.02 -6.22 5.59
N LEU A 179 1.47 -5.12 6.20
CA LEU A 179 0.57 -4.10 6.71
C LEU A 179 -0.16 -3.35 5.58
N GLY A 180 0.55 -2.98 4.50
CA GLY A 180 -0.05 -2.39 3.30
C GLY A 180 -1.14 -3.29 2.72
N HIS A 181 -0.85 -4.58 2.58
CA HIS A 181 -1.82 -5.59 2.13
C HIS A 181 -3.07 -5.65 3.02
N TRP A 182 -2.92 -5.54 4.34
CA TRP A 182 -4.07 -5.55 5.24
C TRP A 182 -4.94 -4.30 5.10
N ILE A 183 -4.31 -3.14 4.94
CA ILE A 183 -4.99 -1.86 4.73
C ILE A 183 -5.82 -1.90 3.44
N THR A 184 -5.24 -2.39 2.34
CA THR A 184 -5.94 -2.47 1.05
C THR A 184 -7.04 -3.54 1.04
N THR A 185 -6.81 -4.66 1.72
CA THR A 185 -7.74 -5.81 1.70
C THR A 185 -8.95 -5.63 2.62
N LEU A 186 -8.76 -5.00 3.79
CA LEU A 186 -9.83 -4.80 4.77
C LEU A 186 -9.77 -3.39 5.40
N PRO A 187 -10.01 -2.34 4.60
CA PRO A 187 -9.82 -0.94 5.01
C PRO A 187 -10.68 -0.52 6.20
N ASP A 188 -11.90 -1.06 6.35
CA ASP A 188 -12.76 -0.77 7.51
C ASP A 188 -12.12 -1.17 8.85
N GLN A 189 -11.20 -2.14 8.83
CA GLN A 189 -10.46 -2.56 10.02
C GLN A 189 -9.12 -1.84 10.13
N PHE A 190 -8.38 -1.71 9.03
CA PHE A 190 -6.96 -1.33 9.06
C PHE A 190 -6.62 0.06 8.53
N LEU A 191 -7.47 0.71 7.72
CA LEU A 191 -7.23 2.08 7.25
C LEU A 191 -7.56 3.09 8.36
N LYS A 192 -6.68 3.15 9.36
CA LYS A 192 -6.79 3.97 10.58
C LYS A 192 -5.40 4.42 11.01
N ASP A 193 -5.31 5.57 11.69
CA ASP A 193 -4.05 6.14 12.22
C ASP A 193 -3.20 5.16 13.03
N SER A 194 -3.86 4.26 13.78
CA SER A 194 -3.18 3.23 14.57
C SER A 194 -2.29 2.30 13.74
N PHE A 195 -2.58 2.16 12.45
CA PHE A 195 -1.84 1.35 11.49
C PHE A 195 -1.06 2.23 10.49
N LEU A 196 -1.67 3.29 9.96
CA LEU A 196 -1.02 4.19 9.00
C LEU A 196 0.28 4.81 9.54
N LYS A 197 0.35 5.08 10.85
CA LYS A 197 1.56 5.62 11.48
C LYS A 197 2.84 4.81 11.19
N TYR A 198 2.73 3.49 10.98
CA TYR A 198 3.90 2.67 10.66
C TYR A 198 4.41 3.04 9.27
N LEU A 199 3.54 3.11 8.23
CA LEU A 199 3.93 3.61 6.91
C LEU A 199 4.62 4.97 7.03
N GLY A 200 3.99 5.92 7.73
CA GLY A 200 4.56 7.26 7.94
C GLY A 200 5.93 7.28 8.61
N TRP A 201 6.18 6.39 9.59
CA TRP A 201 7.50 6.29 10.23
C TRP A 201 8.58 5.72 9.31
N LEU A 202 8.24 4.74 8.47
CA LEU A 202 9.20 4.11 7.56
C LEU A 202 9.50 4.97 6.31
N LEU A 203 8.81 6.10 6.09
CA LEU A 203 9.24 7.11 5.10
C LEU A 203 10.62 7.71 5.42
N SER A 204 11.05 7.67 6.69
CA SER A 204 12.35 8.16 7.15
C SER A 204 13.33 7.01 7.44
N ASP A 205 13.08 5.83 6.89
CA ASP A 205 13.93 4.67 7.07
C ASP A 205 15.35 4.91 6.54
N LYS A 206 16.36 4.26 7.14
CA LYS A 206 17.74 4.33 6.67
C LYS A 206 17.98 3.55 5.37
N SER A 207 17.19 2.51 5.10
CA SER A 207 17.30 1.70 3.89
C SER A 207 16.41 2.25 2.79
N ALA A 208 16.97 2.52 1.62
CA ALA A 208 16.21 2.96 0.45
C ALA A 208 15.11 1.95 0.07
N SER A 209 15.43 0.66 0.09
CA SER A 209 14.46 -0.41 -0.20
C SER A 209 13.21 -0.38 0.69
N VAL A 210 13.33 0.12 1.92
CA VAL A 210 12.21 0.23 2.86
C VAL A 210 11.40 1.48 2.57
N ARG A 211 12.07 2.61 2.26
CA ARG A 211 11.40 3.85 1.86
C ARG A 211 10.62 3.63 0.56
N LEU A 212 11.26 3.03 -0.45
CA LEU A 212 10.65 2.68 -1.73
C LEU A 212 9.35 1.89 -1.54
N GLU A 213 9.40 0.80 -0.79
CA GLU A 213 8.23 -0.03 -0.50
C GLU A 213 7.07 0.76 0.14
N VAL A 214 7.38 1.64 1.09
CA VAL A 214 6.35 2.45 1.74
C VAL A 214 5.71 3.42 0.75
N VAL A 215 6.51 4.07 -0.09
CA VAL A 215 6.02 5.02 -1.09
C VAL A 215 5.15 4.28 -2.12
N GLU A 216 5.54 3.09 -2.57
CA GLU A 216 4.73 2.25 -3.47
C GLU A 216 3.38 1.87 -2.85
N ILE A 217 3.36 1.45 -1.58
CA ILE A 217 2.11 1.16 -0.85
C ILE A 217 1.24 2.42 -0.79
N LEU A 218 1.82 3.58 -0.50
CA LEU A 218 1.07 4.83 -0.43
C LEU A 218 0.48 5.20 -1.80
N CYS A 219 1.22 5.02 -2.90
CA CYS A 219 0.68 5.20 -4.25
C CYS A 219 -0.59 4.35 -4.45
N GLU A 220 -0.56 3.05 -4.12
CA GLU A 220 -1.74 2.18 -4.22
C GLU A 220 -2.91 2.69 -3.37
N LEU A 221 -2.64 3.25 -2.18
CA LEU A 221 -3.68 3.80 -1.32
C LEU A 221 -4.33 5.06 -1.89
N TYR A 222 -3.54 5.98 -2.47
CA TYR A 222 -4.07 7.21 -3.08
C TYR A 222 -4.71 6.97 -4.47
N GLU A 223 -4.41 5.86 -5.14
CA GLU A 223 -5.13 5.47 -6.37
C GLU A 223 -6.60 5.09 -6.11
N ASN A 224 -6.99 4.87 -4.85
CA ASN A 224 -8.35 4.52 -4.47
C ASN A 224 -9.12 5.71 -3.90
N ASP A 225 -9.99 6.33 -4.72
CA ASP A 225 -10.83 7.47 -4.35
C ASP A 225 -11.65 7.27 -3.06
N SER A 226 -12.00 6.02 -2.72
CA SER A 226 -12.77 5.75 -1.50
C SER A 226 -11.95 5.90 -0.21
N PHE A 227 -10.64 6.04 -0.31
CA PHE A 227 -9.73 6.16 0.83
C PHE A 227 -9.35 7.60 1.15
N THR A 228 -9.62 8.55 0.25
CA THR A 228 -9.19 9.95 0.33
C THR A 228 -9.51 10.60 1.68
N GLU A 229 -10.76 10.58 2.13
CA GLU A 229 -11.18 11.19 3.41
C GLU A 229 -10.39 10.62 4.61
N LYS A 230 -10.12 9.31 4.61
CA LYS A 230 -9.37 8.65 5.69
C LYS A 230 -7.87 8.94 5.65
N LEU A 231 -7.36 9.41 4.51
CA LEU A 231 -5.95 9.75 4.30
C LEU A 231 -5.65 11.23 4.53
N GLU A 232 -6.65 12.12 4.63
CA GLU A 232 -6.44 13.57 4.78
C GLU A 232 -5.49 13.93 5.93
N LEU A 233 -5.78 13.47 7.14
CA LEU A 233 -4.96 13.78 8.32
C LEU A 233 -3.55 13.18 8.22
N PHE A 234 -3.44 11.97 7.66
CA PHE A 234 -2.16 11.32 7.43
C PHE A 234 -1.32 12.13 6.43
N THR A 235 -1.94 12.57 5.33
CA THR A 235 -1.32 13.38 4.28
C THR A 235 -0.84 14.70 4.85
N ALA A 236 -1.70 15.45 5.55
CA ALA A 236 -1.34 16.73 6.14
C ALA A 236 -0.13 16.63 7.08
N ARG A 237 0.00 15.50 7.80
CA ARG A 237 1.12 15.23 8.69
C ARG A 237 2.42 14.87 7.96
N PHE A 238 2.34 14.07 6.89
CA PHE A 238 3.51 13.49 6.24
C PHE A 238 3.88 14.11 4.90
N LEU A 239 3.08 15.04 4.37
CA LEU A 239 3.38 15.77 3.13
C LEU A 239 4.75 16.46 3.14
N PRO A 240 5.21 17.11 4.24
CA PRO A 240 6.57 17.64 4.29
C PRO A 240 7.64 16.56 4.05
N ARG A 241 7.40 15.34 4.55
CA ARG A 241 8.32 14.21 4.35
C ARG A 241 8.27 13.68 2.91
N TYR A 242 7.14 13.74 2.23
CA TYR A 242 7.06 13.42 0.79
C TYR A 242 7.94 14.38 -0.03
N LEU A 243 7.83 15.68 0.24
CA LEU A 243 8.65 16.68 -0.43
C LEU A 243 10.15 16.51 -0.14
N GLU A 244 10.53 16.10 1.07
CA GLU A 244 11.92 15.75 1.38
C GLU A 244 12.42 14.53 0.58
N LEU A 245 11.56 13.55 0.29
CA LEU A 245 11.90 12.36 -0.48
C LEU A 245 12.13 12.64 -1.98
N CYS A 246 11.69 13.81 -2.49
CA CYS A 246 12.11 14.29 -3.81
C CYS A 246 13.62 14.57 -3.89
N ASN A 247 14.31 14.63 -2.74
CA ASN A 247 15.76 14.81 -2.63
C ASN A 247 16.43 13.60 -1.96
N ASP A 248 15.83 12.43 -2.11
CA ASP A 248 16.40 11.20 -1.58
C ASP A 248 17.73 10.85 -2.26
N VAL A 249 18.57 10.07 -1.56
CA VAL A 249 19.86 9.62 -2.07
C VAL A 249 19.73 8.46 -3.07
N ASP A 250 18.56 7.83 -3.13
CA ASP A 250 18.25 6.73 -4.04
C ASP A 250 17.22 7.20 -5.07
N GLU A 251 17.60 7.13 -6.34
CA GLU A 251 16.86 7.72 -7.45
C GLU A 251 15.51 7.03 -7.66
N SER A 252 15.43 5.72 -7.38
CA SER A 252 14.16 4.98 -7.44
C SER A 252 13.17 5.47 -6.38
N VAL A 253 13.64 5.89 -5.20
CA VAL A 253 12.78 6.50 -4.19
C VAL A 253 12.27 7.87 -4.66
N VAL A 254 13.13 8.67 -5.29
CA VAL A 254 12.75 9.97 -5.84
C VAL A 254 11.65 9.82 -6.88
N GLU A 255 11.86 8.98 -7.90
CA GLU A 255 10.90 8.74 -8.98
C GLU A 255 9.52 8.34 -8.45
N VAL A 256 9.45 7.30 -7.60
CA VAL A 256 8.18 6.82 -7.05
C VAL A 256 7.55 7.86 -6.12
N CYS A 257 8.33 8.70 -5.43
CA CYS A 257 7.79 9.77 -4.60
C CYS A 257 7.12 10.88 -5.43
N ILE A 258 7.61 11.16 -6.64
CA ILE A 258 6.94 12.09 -7.55
C ILE A 258 5.56 11.52 -7.95
N HIS A 259 5.50 10.23 -8.27
CA HIS A 259 4.22 9.55 -8.54
C HIS A 259 3.28 9.57 -7.33
N LEU A 260 3.80 9.44 -6.11
CA LEU A 260 3.01 9.64 -4.89
C LEU A 260 2.42 11.05 -4.81
N LEU A 261 3.23 12.09 -5.03
CA LEU A 261 2.76 13.48 -5.02
C LEU A 261 1.71 13.75 -6.10
N ILE A 262 1.88 13.17 -7.30
CA ILE A 262 0.86 13.19 -8.36
C ILE A 262 -0.44 12.54 -7.89
N ALA A 263 -0.37 11.38 -7.24
CA ALA A 263 -1.55 10.68 -6.72
C ALA A 263 -2.25 11.49 -5.61
N VAL A 264 -1.49 12.10 -4.70
CA VAL A 264 -2.00 12.96 -3.63
C VAL A 264 -2.69 14.22 -4.20
N ASP A 265 -2.08 14.85 -5.20
CA ASP A 265 -2.60 16.07 -5.81
C ASP A 265 -3.86 15.84 -6.66
N LYS A 266 -4.01 14.66 -7.27
CA LYS A 266 -5.25 14.24 -7.95
C LYS A 266 -6.48 14.35 -7.03
N HIS A 267 -6.29 14.24 -5.73
CA HIS A 267 -7.32 14.39 -4.69
C HIS A 267 -7.39 15.79 -4.06
N ASN A 268 -6.60 16.75 -4.54
CA ASN A 268 -6.49 18.11 -4.01
C ASN A 268 -6.10 18.14 -2.52
N LEU A 269 -5.25 17.19 -2.09
CA LEU A 269 -4.76 17.09 -0.72
C LEU A 269 -3.47 17.91 -0.48
N ILE A 270 -2.92 18.53 -1.52
CA ILE A 270 -1.84 19.50 -1.42
C ILE A 270 -2.46 20.89 -1.35
N SER A 271 -2.15 21.63 -0.29
CA SER A 271 -2.64 23.00 -0.13
C SER A 271 -1.78 23.98 -0.93
N SER A 272 -2.39 25.07 -1.41
CA SER A 272 -1.73 26.06 -2.27
C SER A 272 -0.61 26.86 -1.60
N ASP A 273 -0.52 26.82 -0.26
CA ASP A 273 0.55 27.45 0.52
C ASP A 273 1.79 26.55 0.68
N VAL A 274 1.73 25.31 0.18
CA VAL A 274 2.86 24.38 0.21
C VAL A 274 3.87 24.72 -0.88
N GLU A 275 5.13 24.86 -0.50
CA GLU A 275 6.24 25.07 -1.45
C GLU A 275 6.53 23.76 -2.20
N LEU A 276 6.27 23.76 -3.51
CA LEU A 276 6.43 22.59 -4.39
C LEU A 276 7.78 22.56 -5.12
N GLN A 277 8.64 23.53 -4.84
CA GLN A 277 10.00 23.63 -5.39
C GLN A 277 10.82 22.33 -5.34
N PRO A 278 10.75 21.49 -4.29
CA PRO A 278 11.49 20.22 -4.24
C PRO A 278 11.16 19.24 -5.37
N VAL A 279 9.92 19.21 -5.85
CA VAL A 279 9.49 18.34 -6.97
C VAL A 279 9.57 19.08 -8.31
N GLU A 280 9.20 20.36 -8.34
CA GLU A 280 9.20 21.16 -9.57
C GLU A 280 10.60 21.31 -10.17
N ARG A 281 11.64 21.48 -9.33
CA ARG A 281 13.03 21.58 -9.82
C ARG A 281 13.55 20.32 -10.51
N LEU A 282 12.91 19.16 -10.30
CA LEU A 282 13.35 17.89 -10.86
C LEU A 282 13.10 17.80 -12.37
N VAL A 283 12.32 18.71 -12.97
CA VAL A 283 12.23 18.82 -14.44
C VAL A 283 13.57 19.17 -15.09
N PHE A 284 14.52 19.70 -14.32
CA PHE A 284 15.86 20.06 -14.76
C PHE A 284 16.92 18.97 -14.47
N ASP A 285 16.53 17.79 -13.99
CA ASP A 285 17.48 16.71 -13.65
C ASP A 285 18.20 16.18 -14.90
N ALA A 286 19.44 16.57 -15.15
CA ALA A 286 20.16 16.21 -16.38
C ALA A 286 20.46 14.70 -16.53
N GLU A 287 20.47 13.95 -15.44
CA GLU A 287 20.99 12.57 -15.40
C GLU A 287 19.87 11.53 -15.55
N HIS A 288 18.68 11.81 -15.03
CA HIS A 288 17.60 10.83 -14.86
C HIS A 288 16.35 11.21 -15.66
N GLU A 289 16.20 10.61 -16.84
CA GLU A 289 15.07 10.86 -17.74
C GLU A 289 13.71 10.54 -17.10
N ASP A 290 13.62 9.44 -16.36
CA ASP A 290 12.36 9.01 -15.73
C ASP A 290 11.90 9.99 -14.63
N ILE A 291 12.84 10.46 -13.80
CA ILE A 291 12.59 11.50 -12.77
C ILE A 291 12.11 12.80 -13.43
N ARG A 292 12.79 13.27 -14.48
CA ARG A 292 12.39 14.49 -15.20
C ARG A 292 10.99 14.38 -15.75
N LYS A 293 10.66 13.26 -16.38
CA LYS A 293 9.34 13.05 -17.00
C LYS A 293 8.25 12.99 -15.95
N ALA A 294 8.49 12.30 -14.83
CA ALA A 294 7.55 12.28 -13.71
C ALA A 294 7.36 13.69 -13.12
N ALA A 295 8.43 14.47 -12.96
CA ALA A 295 8.35 15.85 -12.47
C ALA A 295 7.56 16.75 -13.44
N ALA A 296 7.75 16.57 -14.75
CA ALA A 296 6.99 17.30 -15.76
C ALA A 296 5.50 16.96 -15.71
N GLU A 297 5.13 15.69 -15.47
CA GLU A 297 3.74 15.29 -15.20
C GLU A 297 3.16 16.07 -14.02
N PHE A 298 3.90 16.11 -12.90
CA PHE A 298 3.47 16.83 -11.70
C PHE A 298 3.25 18.32 -11.98
N VAL A 299 4.20 18.99 -12.64
CA VAL A 299 4.10 20.41 -13.01
C VAL A 299 2.90 20.67 -13.94
N CYS A 300 2.60 19.77 -14.88
CA CYS A 300 1.42 19.88 -15.74
C CYS A 300 0.10 19.84 -14.97
N ILE A 301 0.06 19.14 -13.83
CA ILE A 301 -1.13 19.07 -12.99
C ILE A 301 -1.28 20.36 -12.15
N GLN A 302 -0.16 20.95 -11.71
CA GLN A 302 -0.18 22.16 -10.88
C GLN A 302 -0.57 23.43 -11.65
N TYR A 303 -0.11 23.57 -12.89
CA TYR A 303 -0.35 24.79 -13.67
C TYR A 303 -1.13 24.49 -14.95
N ASP A 304 -2.38 24.96 -14.98
CA ASP A 304 -3.27 24.88 -16.15
C ASP A 304 -2.61 25.41 -17.45
N ALA A 305 -1.67 26.34 -17.31
CA ALA A 305 -0.95 26.98 -18.42
C ALA A 305 0.00 26.02 -19.18
N PHE A 306 0.54 24.97 -18.54
CA PHE A 306 1.37 23.95 -19.22
C PHE A 306 0.56 22.98 -20.08
N GLY A 307 -0.77 23.02 -19.95
CA GLY A 307 -1.67 22.44 -20.92
C GLY A 307 -2.75 21.60 -20.30
N VAL A 308 -3.99 21.93 -20.67
CA VAL A 308 -5.11 21.00 -20.64
C VAL A 308 -5.79 21.00 -22.01
N ALA A 309 -5.61 19.91 -22.77
CA ALA A 309 -6.48 19.57 -23.88
C ALA A 309 -7.25 18.29 -23.55
N VAL A 310 -8.40 18.44 -22.88
CA VAL A 310 -9.37 17.35 -22.79
C VAL A 310 -10.00 17.14 -24.16
N SER A 311 -9.53 16.12 -24.86
CA SER A 311 -10.31 15.53 -25.93
C SER A 311 -10.22 14.01 -25.84
N LYS A 312 -11.38 13.36 -25.76
CA LYS A 312 -11.59 11.91 -25.79
C LYS A 312 -11.16 11.25 -27.12
N THR A 313 -10.37 11.94 -27.95
CA THR A 313 -9.76 11.40 -29.16
C THR A 313 -8.25 11.47 -29.01
N LYS A 314 -7.58 10.33 -29.15
CA LYS A 314 -6.12 10.13 -29.04
C LYS A 314 -5.23 11.03 -29.96
N ASN A 315 -5.82 12.02 -30.65
CA ASN A 315 -5.21 12.87 -31.67
C ASN A 315 -5.79 14.32 -31.70
N ALA A 316 -6.14 14.92 -30.55
CA ALA A 316 -6.51 16.34 -30.56
C ALA A 316 -5.26 17.22 -30.67
N THR A 317 -5.14 17.92 -31.80
CA THR A 317 -4.08 18.89 -32.04
C THR A 317 -4.41 20.18 -31.27
N LEU A 318 -3.50 20.62 -30.39
CA LEU A 318 -3.62 21.91 -29.71
C LEU A 318 -3.70 23.05 -30.75
N LYS A 319 -4.55 24.05 -30.47
CA LYS A 319 -4.59 25.26 -31.30
C LYS A 319 -3.30 26.05 -31.14
N LYS A 320 -2.92 26.82 -32.16
CA LYS A 320 -1.73 27.71 -32.14
C LYS A 320 -1.70 28.63 -30.91
N GLU A 321 -2.85 29.17 -30.51
CA GLU A 321 -2.98 30.02 -29.32
C GLU A 321 -2.63 29.28 -28.03
N GLN A 322 -3.07 28.03 -27.88
CA GLN A 322 -2.77 27.20 -26.70
C GLN A 322 -1.29 26.82 -26.65
N LEU A 323 -0.71 26.48 -27.81
CA LEU A 323 0.73 26.22 -27.93
C LEU A 323 1.56 27.46 -27.55
N ASN A 324 1.12 28.66 -27.94
CA ASN A 324 1.78 29.90 -27.56
C ASN A 324 1.68 30.14 -26.04
N THR A 325 0.51 29.92 -25.43
CA THR A 325 0.35 30.06 -23.97
C THR A 325 1.28 29.11 -23.22
N GLN A 326 1.35 27.85 -23.64
CA GLN A 326 2.26 26.85 -23.04
C GLN A 326 3.72 27.24 -23.20
N ALA A 327 4.12 27.71 -24.38
CA ALA A 327 5.49 28.14 -24.62
C ALA A 327 5.87 29.34 -23.73
N ILE A 328 4.96 30.31 -23.56
CA ILE A 328 5.19 31.45 -22.65
C ILE A 328 5.32 30.96 -21.21
N ALA A 329 4.41 30.10 -20.74
CA ALA A 329 4.46 29.55 -19.38
C ALA A 329 5.76 28.78 -19.12
N LEU A 330 6.26 28.01 -20.10
CA LEU A 330 7.53 27.26 -19.98
C LEU A 330 8.73 28.18 -19.87
N VAL A 331 8.73 29.28 -20.64
CA VAL A 331 9.77 30.30 -20.54
C VAL A 331 9.72 31.00 -19.19
N GLU A 332 8.54 31.43 -18.74
CA GLU A 332 8.37 32.09 -17.44
C GLU A 332 8.80 31.19 -16.27
N PHE A 333 8.44 29.91 -16.31
CA PHE A 333 8.86 28.93 -15.32
C PHE A 333 10.37 28.68 -15.35
N ALA A 334 10.96 28.52 -16.53
CA ALA A 334 12.41 28.40 -16.65
C ALA A 334 13.13 29.62 -16.08
N GLU A 335 12.68 30.82 -16.43
CA GLU A 335 13.24 32.09 -15.95
C GLU A 335 13.12 32.23 -14.43
N GLU A 336 11.98 31.87 -13.84
CA GLU A 336 11.79 31.85 -12.39
C GLU A 336 12.81 30.94 -11.70
N TYR A 337 13.01 29.73 -12.22
CA TYR A 337 13.91 28.75 -11.66
C TYR A 337 15.39 29.10 -11.84
N ILE A 338 15.75 29.70 -12.97
CA ILE A 338 17.11 30.22 -13.20
C ILE A 338 17.40 31.39 -12.26
N GLN A 339 16.49 32.36 -12.15
CA GLN A 339 16.72 33.59 -11.39
C GLN A 339 16.67 33.39 -9.87
N ASN A 340 15.74 32.59 -9.38
CA ASN A 340 15.44 32.49 -7.95
C ASN A 340 16.00 31.22 -7.29
N TYR A 341 16.24 30.16 -8.06
CA TYR A 341 16.57 28.84 -7.53
C TYR A 341 17.92 28.26 -8.02
N GLY A 342 18.70 29.06 -8.75
CA GLY A 342 20.07 28.72 -9.15
C GLY A 342 20.15 27.60 -10.20
N VAL A 343 19.09 27.40 -10.96
CA VAL A 343 19.10 26.47 -12.11
C VAL A 343 20.00 27.04 -13.20
N PRO A 344 20.94 26.26 -13.76
CA PRO A 344 21.79 26.71 -14.86
C PRO A 344 21.01 27.05 -16.14
N GLU A 345 21.42 28.07 -16.90
CA GLU A 345 20.75 28.47 -18.15
C GLU A 345 20.74 27.35 -19.21
N ASP A 346 21.75 26.48 -19.23
CA ASP A 346 21.84 25.34 -20.14
C ASP A 346 20.87 24.20 -19.77
N ALA A 347 20.32 24.19 -18.55
CA ALA A 347 19.30 23.22 -18.13
C ALA A 347 17.93 23.45 -18.81
N VAL A 348 17.75 24.54 -19.58
CA VAL A 348 16.53 24.77 -20.36
C VAL A 348 16.34 23.71 -21.44
N GLU A 349 17.43 23.17 -22.02
CA GLU A 349 17.32 22.06 -22.98
C GLU A 349 16.71 20.82 -22.32
N THR A 350 17.11 20.55 -21.09
CA THR A 350 16.61 19.47 -20.24
C THR A 350 15.12 19.64 -19.92
N LEU A 351 14.67 20.87 -19.66
CA LEU A 351 13.25 21.20 -19.49
C LEU A 351 12.45 20.86 -20.77
N VAL A 352 12.94 21.26 -21.95
CA VAL A 352 12.24 20.98 -23.21
C VAL A 352 12.10 19.48 -23.43
N ASP A 353 13.13 18.69 -23.11
CA ASP A 353 13.09 17.22 -23.16
C ASP A 353 12.10 16.62 -22.15
N ALA A 354 12.04 17.15 -20.93
CA ALA A 354 11.11 16.69 -19.89
C ALA A 354 9.63 16.79 -20.32
N PHE A 355 9.29 17.85 -21.04
CA PHE A 355 7.96 18.07 -21.61
C PHE A 355 7.78 17.44 -23.02
N TRP A 356 8.85 16.89 -23.60
CA TRP A 356 8.82 16.28 -24.92
C TRP A 356 8.08 14.94 -24.91
N GLY A 357 7.10 14.78 -25.80
CA GLY A 357 6.32 13.55 -25.91
C GLY A 357 5.14 13.43 -24.95
N TRP A 358 5.00 14.35 -23.98
CA TRP A 358 3.75 14.53 -23.24
C TRP A 358 2.65 15.06 -24.18
N LYS A 359 1.95 14.13 -24.84
CA LYS A 359 0.58 14.38 -25.30
C LYS A 359 -0.28 14.41 -24.05
N ILE A 360 -0.31 15.57 -23.39
CA ILE A 360 -1.15 15.93 -22.23
C ILE A 360 -2.43 15.09 -22.22
N ALA A 361 -2.44 14.08 -21.35
CA ALA A 361 -3.54 13.13 -21.17
C ALA A 361 -4.11 13.30 -19.77
N VAL A 362 -5.42 13.11 -19.68
CA VAL A 362 -6.40 13.89 -18.91
C VAL A 362 -6.78 13.22 -17.58
N ARG A 363 -7.28 13.98 -16.58
CA ARG A 363 -8.02 13.47 -15.40
C ARG A 363 -9.32 12.74 -15.78
#